data_AF-A0A380HKA7-F1
#
_entry.id   AF-A0A380HKA7-F1
#
_cell.length_a   1.000
_cell.length_b   1.000
_cell.length_c   1.000
_cell.angle_alpha   90.00
_cell.angle_beta   90.00
_cell.angle_gamma   90.00
#
_symmetry.space_group_name_H-M   'P 1'
#
loop_
_entity.id
_entity.type
_entity.pdbx_description
1 polymer ?
#
loop_
_entity_poly.entity_id
_entity_poly.type
_entity_poly.pdbx_seq_one_letter_code
_entity_poly.pdbx_strand_id
1 'polypeptide(L)'
;MKEDPEAKQAMPKEKFMKVSKEKFNTYSGDYLLLPTKDGKKPNNDFVKSNTWKNNKAVQNGNVIYYSMDEAIYADLISVEKQAELFKKELLKHK
;
A
#
# COMPACT_ATOMS: atom_id res chain seq x y z
N MET A 1 9.83 -19.16 -2.14
CA MET A 1 10.78 -18.28 -1.42
C MET A 1 10.67 -18.59 0.06
N LYS A 2 11.79 -18.69 0.78
CA LYS A 2 11.76 -18.80 2.25
C LYS A 2 11.57 -17.40 2.82
N GLU A 3 10.61 -17.22 3.71
CA GLU A 3 10.38 -15.95 4.40
C GLU A 3 11.60 -15.54 5.23
N ASP A 4 11.92 -14.25 5.23
CA ASP A 4 12.98 -13.66 6.03
C ASP A 4 12.68 -13.81 7.54
N PRO A 5 13.64 -14.28 8.36
CA PRO A 5 13.40 -14.57 9.77
C PRO A 5 13.09 -13.32 10.62
N GLU A 6 13.64 -12.16 10.27
CA GLU A 6 13.36 -10.90 10.97
C GLU A 6 11.95 -10.40 10.63
N ALA A 7 11.57 -10.49 9.35
CA ALA A 7 10.20 -10.19 8.92
C ALA A 7 9.17 -11.10 9.61
N LYS A 8 9.47 -12.40 9.72
CA LYS A 8 8.58 -13.37 10.38
C LYS A 8 8.39 -13.06 11.87
N GLN A 9 9.42 -12.55 12.54
CA GLN A 9 9.37 -12.21 13.96
C GLN A 9 8.67 -10.86 14.21
N ALA A 10 8.76 -9.93 13.26
CA ALA A 10 8.08 -8.64 13.31
C ALA A 10 6.59 -8.72 12.90
N MET A 11 6.16 -9.80 12.24
CA MET A 11 4.79 -9.93 11.77
C MET A 11 3.82 -10.18 12.94
N PRO A 12 2.78 -9.34 13.11
CA PRO A 12 1.73 -9.58 14.08
C PRO A 12 1.01 -10.90 13.75
N LYS A 13 0.49 -11.59 14.78
CA LYS A 13 -0.28 -12.84 14.61
C LYS A 13 -1.42 -12.71 13.60
N GLU A 14 -2.03 -11.54 13.55
CA GLU A 14 -3.14 -11.21 12.64
C GLU A 14 -2.68 -10.89 11.21
N LYS A 15 -1.36 -10.90 10.91
CA LYS A 15 -0.73 -10.54 9.62
C LYS A 15 -1.03 -9.12 9.13
N PHE A 16 -1.85 -8.37 9.86
CA PHE A 16 -2.07 -6.94 9.75
C PHE A 16 -1.87 -6.29 11.13
N MET A 17 -1.53 -5.01 11.15
CA MET A 17 -1.47 -4.21 12.37
C MET A 17 -2.01 -2.81 12.13
N LYS A 18 -2.61 -2.24 13.17
CA LYS A 18 -2.95 -0.83 13.18
C LYS A 18 -1.67 -0.02 13.43
N VAL A 19 -1.33 0.87 12.50
CA VAL A 19 -0.17 1.77 12.60
C VAL A 19 -0.65 3.15 13.02
N SER A 20 -0.02 3.76 14.03
CA SER A 20 -0.29 5.15 14.40
C SER A 20 0.25 6.10 13.33
N LYS A 21 -0.37 7.28 13.19
CA LYS A 21 0.05 8.27 12.16
C LYS A 21 1.54 8.59 12.25
N GLU A 22 2.08 8.73 13.45
CA GLU A 22 3.50 9.06 13.69
C GLU A 22 4.47 7.99 13.18
N LYS A 23 4.07 6.72 13.24
CA LYS A 23 4.88 5.58 12.78
C LYS A 23 4.67 5.23 11.31
N PHE A 24 3.77 5.92 10.60
CA PHE A 24 3.43 5.63 9.20
C PHE A 24 4.68 5.56 8.30
N ASN A 25 5.56 6.57 8.40
CA ASN A 25 6.76 6.63 7.57
C ASN A 25 7.80 5.57 7.94
N THR A 26 7.81 5.08 9.20
CA THR A 26 8.71 4.01 9.65
C THR A 26 8.38 2.67 8.98
N TYR A 27 7.10 2.43 8.68
CA TYR A 27 6.62 1.19 8.06
C TYR A 27 6.34 1.34 6.56
N SER A 28 6.70 2.47 5.96
CA SER A 28 6.51 2.72 4.53
C SER A 28 7.71 2.23 3.74
N GLY A 29 7.47 1.44 2.69
CA GLY A 29 8.47 1.08 1.70
C GLY A 29 8.63 2.14 0.61
N ASP A 30 9.32 1.76 -0.48
CA ASP A 30 9.52 2.62 -1.65
C ASP A 30 8.25 2.88 -2.47
N TYR A 31 7.28 1.99 -2.33
CA TYR A 31 5.95 2.07 -2.93
C TYR A 31 4.87 1.93 -1.87
N LEU A 32 3.78 2.68 -2.04
CA LEU A 32 2.57 2.55 -1.24
C LEU A 32 1.43 2.03 -2.11
N LEU A 33 0.90 0.88 -1.73
CA LEU A 33 -0.30 0.30 -2.31
C LEU A 33 -1.46 0.63 -1.36
N LEU A 34 -2.37 1.52 -1.78
CA LEU A 34 -3.46 2.00 -0.93
C LEU A 34 -4.84 1.69 -1.52
N PRO A 35 -5.61 0.82 -0.86
CA PRO A 35 -7.00 0.62 -1.23
C PRO A 35 -7.82 1.85 -0.79
N THR A 36 -8.61 2.40 -1.70
CA THR A 36 -9.53 3.51 -1.44
C THR A 36 -10.92 3.20 -1.98
N LYS A 37 -11.93 3.96 -1.56
CA LYS A 37 -13.33 3.65 -1.90
C LYS A 37 -13.59 3.63 -3.42
N ASP A 38 -12.87 4.45 -4.17
CA ASP A 38 -13.08 4.68 -5.60
C ASP A 38 -11.79 4.54 -6.43
N GLY A 39 -10.73 3.97 -5.83
CA GLY A 39 -9.43 3.78 -6.46
C GLY A 39 -8.67 5.07 -6.75
N LYS A 40 -9.08 6.21 -6.20
CA LYS A 40 -8.40 7.50 -6.35
C LYS A 40 -7.80 7.97 -5.03
N LYS A 41 -6.92 8.97 -5.12
CA LYS A 41 -6.36 9.65 -3.96
C LYS A 41 -7.50 10.23 -3.12
N PRO A 42 -7.62 9.85 -1.83
CA PRO A 42 -8.68 10.35 -0.98
C PRO A 42 -8.44 11.84 -0.67
N ASN A 43 -9.50 12.56 -0.32
CA ASN A 43 -9.43 13.97 0.09
C ASN A 43 -9.74 14.09 1.59
N ASN A 44 -8.80 13.68 2.45
CA ASN A 44 -8.95 13.71 3.91
C ASN A 44 -7.77 14.46 4.59
N ASP A 45 -7.83 14.63 5.92
CA ASP A 45 -6.77 15.34 6.65
C ASP A 45 -5.43 14.59 6.66
N PHE A 46 -5.45 13.27 6.56
CA PHE A 46 -4.22 12.47 6.59
C PHE A 46 -3.36 12.73 5.36
N VAL A 47 -3.93 12.66 4.15
CA VAL A 47 -3.19 12.92 2.90
C VAL A 47 -2.82 14.40 2.69
N LYS A 48 -3.37 15.30 3.52
CA LYS A 48 -2.99 16.72 3.58
C LYS A 48 -1.89 17.01 4.61
N SER A 49 -1.66 16.08 5.55
CA SER A 49 -0.72 16.23 6.66
C SER A 49 0.74 16.26 6.23
N ASN A 50 1.60 16.79 7.10
CA ASN A 50 3.06 16.77 6.90
C ASN A 50 3.62 15.35 6.93
N THR A 51 3.06 14.47 7.76
CA THR A 51 3.45 13.04 7.80
C THR A 51 3.37 12.42 6.41
N TRP A 52 2.24 12.62 5.72
CA TRP A 52 2.02 12.11 4.37
C TRP A 52 2.97 12.76 3.35
N LYS A 53 3.09 14.09 3.36
CA LYS A 53 3.95 14.83 2.41
C LYS A 53 5.44 14.54 2.57
N ASN A 54 5.87 14.14 3.78
CA ASN A 54 7.25 13.79 4.09
C ASN A 54 7.58 12.32 3.83
N ASN A 55 6.61 11.52 3.38
CA ASN A 55 6.84 10.13 3.03
C ASN A 55 7.61 10.02 1.70
N LYS A 56 8.65 9.18 1.66
CA LYS A 56 9.51 9.04 0.47
C LYS A 56 8.76 8.53 -0.75
N ALA A 57 7.90 7.51 -0.60
CA ALA A 57 7.10 7.00 -1.71
C ALA A 57 6.13 8.07 -2.26
N VAL A 58 5.54 8.88 -1.37
CA VAL A 58 4.67 10.00 -1.78
C VAL A 58 5.45 11.04 -2.58
N GLN A 59 6.64 11.42 -2.11
CA GLN A 59 7.49 12.41 -2.79
C GLN A 59 7.95 11.93 -4.16
N ASN A 60 8.23 10.63 -4.29
CA ASN A 60 8.65 10.01 -5.54
C ASN A 60 7.48 9.70 -6.49
N GLY A 61 6.23 10.00 -6.11
CA GLY A 61 5.06 9.67 -6.92
C GLY A 61 4.72 8.18 -6.95
N ASN A 62 5.31 7.38 -6.07
CA ASN A 62 5.19 5.92 -6.00
C ASN A 62 3.97 5.49 -5.15
N VAL A 63 2.83 6.15 -5.32
CA VAL A 63 1.58 5.81 -4.61
C VAL A 63 0.56 5.30 -5.60
N ILE A 64 0.20 4.04 -5.43
CA ILE A 64 -0.77 3.35 -6.27
C ILE A 64 -2.07 3.24 -5.49
N TYR A 65 -3.11 3.92 -5.98
CA TYR A 65 -4.46 3.82 -5.44
C TYR A 65 -5.26 2.81 -6.26
N TYR A 66 -6.06 2.00 -5.58
CA TYR A 66 -6.92 0.99 -6.21
C TYR A 66 -8.21 0.82 -5.41
N SER A 67 -9.27 0.32 -6.06
CA SER A 67 -10.56 0.21 -5.39
C SER A 67 -10.52 -0.83 -4.28
N MET A 68 -11.09 -0.53 -3.12
CA MET A 68 -11.27 -1.50 -2.04
C MET A 68 -12.03 -2.72 -2.54
N ASP A 69 -13.10 -2.54 -3.32
CA ASP A 69 -13.91 -3.64 -3.86
C ASP A 69 -13.10 -4.66 -4.67
N GLU A 70 -12.00 -4.24 -5.29
CA GLU A 70 -11.13 -5.12 -6.07
C GLU A 70 -10.11 -5.87 -5.22
N ALA A 71 -9.98 -5.54 -3.93
CA ALA A 71 -8.88 -5.98 -3.08
C ALA A 71 -9.30 -6.75 -1.81
N ILE A 72 -10.58 -6.71 -1.45
CA ILE A 72 -11.11 -7.51 -0.33
C ILE A 72 -11.27 -8.99 -0.68
N TYR A 73 -11.30 -9.34 -1.98
CA TYR A 73 -11.45 -10.72 -2.42
C TYR A 73 -10.11 -11.30 -2.89
N ALA A 74 -9.87 -12.54 -2.49
CA ALA A 74 -8.69 -13.33 -2.86
C ALA A 74 -9.05 -14.53 -3.75
N ASP A 75 -10.20 -14.46 -4.44
CA ASP A 75 -10.54 -15.45 -5.47
C ASP A 75 -9.65 -15.27 -6.71
N LEU A 76 -9.61 -16.29 -7.58
CA LEU A 76 -8.73 -16.34 -8.74
C LEU A 76 -8.89 -15.11 -9.66
N ILE A 77 -10.12 -14.70 -9.93
CA ILE A 77 -10.40 -13.59 -10.85
C ILE A 77 -9.91 -12.27 -10.23
N SER A 78 -10.14 -12.08 -8.94
CA SER A 78 -9.71 -10.87 -8.23
C SER A 78 -8.19 -10.77 -8.14
N VAL A 79 -7.50 -11.89 -7.88
CA VAL A 79 -6.02 -11.92 -7.83
C VAL A 79 -5.39 -11.61 -9.19
N GLU A 80 -5.93 -12.16 -10.29
CA GLU A 80 -5.44 -11.86 -11.64
C GLU A 80 -5.58 -10.36 -11.97
N LYS A 81 -6.75 -9.77 -11.69
CA LYS A 81 -6.99 -8.34 -11.90
C LYS A 81 -6.04 -7.46 -11.08
N GLN A 82 -5.82 -7.80 -9.81
CA GLN A 82 -4.87 -7.09 -8.94
C GLN A 82 -3.44 -7.18 -9.48
N ALA A 83 -3.02 -8.36 -9.93
CA ALA A 83 -1.70 -8.57 -10.51
C ALA A 83 -1.49 -7.75 -11.79
N GLU A 84 -2.48 -7.72 -12.68
CA GLU A 84 -2.42 -6.90 -13.90
C GLU A 84 -2.36 -5.40 -13.59
N LEU A 85 -3.17 -4.93 -12.64
CA LEU A 85 -3.17 -3.55 -12.19
C LEU A 85 -1.81 -3.15 -11.63
N PHE A 86 -1.28 -3.91 -10.66
CA PHE A 86 0.00 -3.60 -10.02
C PHE A 86 1.16 -3.68 -11.02
N LYS A 87 1.16 -4.67 -11.92
CA LYS A 87 2.16 -4.75 -13.00
C LYS A 87 2.13 -3.50 -13.88
N LYS A 88 0.95 -3.07 -14.31
CA LYS A 88 0.79 -1.89 -15.16
C LYS A 88 1.27 -0.62 -14.45
N GLU A 89 0.86 -0.40 -13.21
CA GLU A 89 1.23 0.80 -12.46
C GLU A 89 2.74 0.82 -12.14
N LEU A 90 3.31 -0.29 -11.68
CA LEU A 90 4.75 -0.36 -11.36
C LEU A 90 5.64 -0.16 -12.60
N LEU A 91 5.19 -0.60 -13.78
CA LEU A 91 5.96 -0.43 -15.03
C LEU A 91 5.86 0.96 -15.65
N LYS A 92 4.90 1.81 -15.25
CA LYS A 92 4.82 3.21 -15.71
C LYS A 92 5.95 4.08 -15.18
N HIS A 93 6.59 3.65 -14.10
CA HIS A 93 7.68 4.37 -13.44
C HIS A 93 9.09 3.91 -13.89
N LYS A 94 9.19 3.27 -15.07
CA LYS A 94 10.46 2.89 -15.71
C LYS A 94 11.02 3.98 -16.61
#